data_AF-A0A0D6LDN9-F1
#
_entry.id   AF-A0A0D6LDN9-F1
#
_cell.length_a   1.000
_cell.length_b   1.000
_cell.length_c   1.000
_cell.angle_alpha   90.00
_cell.angle_beta   90.00
_cell.angle_gamma   90.00
#
_symmetry.space_group_name_H-M   'P 1'
#
loop_
_entity.id
_entity.type
_entity.pdbx_description
1 polymer ?
#
loop_
_entity_poly.entity_id
_entity_poly.type
_entity_poly.pdbx_seq_one_letter_code
_entity_poly.pdbx_strand_id
1 'polypeptide(L)'
;MTFYNYELINRSTQTLTNTFFSQYVDPDLGYSADDYVGCDVSRGLGYCYNGDDFDETNGSQIGYQQNPPAIGVDFFEGPYQDPDGIDNPGPHFDTIAKVWVTPSVDSAIQHKGIVYRGIGTGYGDGIIDNERFGMRRFTYFTNPPGAVHPYIDPDFAVQYYNFMSGKWADGSNITYGGTDFMPMAYTPNMSVNSIGDFKSLASISFLPSVDIVFTNDQSKWTRVPVIEMGRDPNLTENGAKAGEMRKSPSRGKNGLADGTGNGMSWFPGYAVDLETGSRLYMAFGENSTLTQDGGRDMVWNPSSRLTDQNGNFIMGGVQPVWVFGVESKTINGYALQLRDLPAYDPTDHDNNVLAQYLRDMEANVQFNERARTVYGNLAWIMYPMLTPGQTLRSTDVMIKLRVNKEYKNYVATGDNGGRPKYSWNMDEIMTKTGQREALTEVLDMINVVPNPYLAYSEYEKSRLDTRVKITNLPDQCTVNIFTSSGKLVRTFKKDSPVTSIDWDLNNHQRIPVASGVYLIHVDVPGVGERVLKSFIGVRQVDLQGI
;
A
#
# COMPACT_ATOMS: atom_id res chain seq x y z
N MET A 1 -11.45 7.06 -47.27
CA MET A 1 -12.57 6.41 -46.56
C MET A 1 -12.83 5.08 -47.24
N THR A 2 -12.93 4.03 -46.45
CA THR A 2 -13.09 2.65 -46.94
C THR A 2 -14.37 2.10 -46.32
N PHE A 3 -15.19 1.44 -47.13
CA PHE A 3 -16.43 0.82 -46.68
C PHE A 3 -16.30 -0.69 -46.77
N TYR A 4 -16.65 -1.37 -45.69
CA TYR A 4 -16.70 -2.82 -45.62
C TYR A 4 -18.17 -3.25 -45.51
N ASN A 5 -18.55 -4.25 -46.30
CA ASN A 5 -19.85 -4.90 -46.20
C ASN A 5 -19.60 -6.40 -45.99
N TYR A 6 -20.12 -6.95 -44.90
CA TYR A 6 -19.94 -8.34 -44.50
C TYR A 6 -21.26 -9.09 -44.55
N GLU A 7 -21.26 -10.25 -45.19
CA GLU A 7 -22.38 -11.20 -45.16
C GLU A 7 -21.93 -12.48 -44.44
N LEU A 8 -22.57 -12.80 -43.32
CA LEU A 8 -22.37 -14.08 -42.63
C LEU A 8 -23.65 -14.91 -42.68
N ILE A 9 -23.52 -16.14 -43.19
CA ILE A 9 -24.62 -17.08 -43.33
C ILE A 9 -24.33 -18.29 -42.43
N ASN A 10 -25.11 -18.45 -41.36
CA ASN A 10 -25.10 -19.69 -40.59
C ASN A 10 -25.78 -20.80 -41.42
N ARG A 11 -24.96 -21.70 -42.00
CA ARG A 11 -25.45 -22.84 -42.79
C ARG A 11 -25.79 -24.08 -41.96
N SER A 12 -25.63 -24.01 -40.64
CA SER A 12 -25.97 -25.13 -39.75
C SER A 12 -27.48 -25.15 -39.46
N THR A 13 -27.96 -26.27 -38.92
CA THR A 13 -29.35 -26.39 -38.44
C THR A 13 -29.53 -25.86 -37.01
N GLN A 14 -28.47 -25.38 -36.37
CA GLN A 14 -28.50 -24.89 -35.00
C GLN A 14 -28.58 -23.36 -34.98
N THR A 15 -29.50 -22.82 -34.18
CA THR A 15 -29.55 -21.39 -33.90
C THR A 15 -28.38 -21.02 -32.98
N LEU A 16 -27.55 -20.06 -33.42
CA LEU A 16 -26.50 -19.49 -32.59
C LEU A 16 -27.13 -18.46 -31.66
N THR A 17 -26.95 -18.61 -30.35
CA THR A 17 -27.39 -17.66 -29.33
C THR A 17 -26.19 -16.93 -28.73
N ASN A 18 -26.35 -15.69 -28.26
CA ASN A 18 -25.26 -14.88 -27.68
C ASN A 18 -24.06 -14.73 -28.64
N THR A 19 -24.35 -14.42 -29.90
CA THR A 19 -23.32 -14.20 -30.92
C THR A 19 -22.89 -12.73 -30.92
N PHE A 20 -21.59 -12.49 -30.89
CA PHE A 20 -21.00 -11.15 -30.89
C PHE A 20 -20.23 -10.94 -32.19
N PHE A 21 -20.35 -9.73 -32.72
CA PHE A 21 -19.61 -9.27 -33.89
C PHE A 21 -18.81 -8.03 -33.49
N SER A 22 -17.52 -8.04 -33.79
CA SER A 22 -16.64 -6.91 -33.54
C SER A 22 -15.62 -6.78 -34.67
N GLN A 23 -15.19 -5.55 -34.92
CA GLN A 23 -14.07 -5.24 -35.79
C GLN A 23 -12.88 -4.92 -34.88
N TYR A 24 -11.84 -5.76 -34.93
CA TYR A 24 -10.56 -5.40 -34.34
C TYR A 24 -9.88 -4.40 -35.28
N VAL A 25 -9.43 -3.29 -34.71
CA VAL A 25 -8.78 -2.20 -35.43
C VAL A 25 -7.44 -1.97 -34.76
N ASP A 26 -6.38 -2.17 -35.53
CA ASP A 26 -5.01 -1.81 -35.18
C ASP A 26 -4.64 -0.62 -36.08
N PRO A 27 -4.88 0.63 -35.63
CA PRO A 27 -4.85 1.79 -36.50
C PRO A 27 -3.44 2.18 -36.96
N ASP A 28 -2.41 1.93 -36.14
CA ASP A 28 -0.99 2.28 -36.38
C ASP A 28 -0.85 3.59 -37.19
N LEU A 29 -1.24 4.71 -36.58
CA LEU A 29 -1.26 6.02 -37.24
C LEU A 29 0.17 6.57 -37.33
N GLY A 30 0.96 6.02 -38.26
CA GLY A 30 2.36 6.36 -38.40
C GLY A 30 3.22 5.71 -37.31
N TYR A 31 3.76 6.49 -36.37
CA TYR A 31 4.45 5.95 -35.22
C TYR A 31 3.47 5.52 -34.13
N SER A 32 3.41 4.23 -33.86
CA SER A 32 2.33 3.68 -33.02
C SER A 32 2.54 3.84 -31.51
N ALA A 33 3.69 4.34 -31.05
CA ALA A 33 3.96 4.41 -29.61
C ALA A 33 3.28 5.61 -28.92
N ASP A 34 2.79 6.57 -29.69
CA ASP A 34 2.04 7.74 -29.23
C ASP A 34 0.61 7.78 -29.80
N ASP A 35 0.10 6.62 -30.22
CA ASP A 35 -1.30 6.46 -30.62
C ASP A 35 -2.25 6.40 -29.43
N TYR A 36 -3.32 7.20 -29.49
CA TYR A 36 -4.39 7.21 -28.51
C TYR A 36 -5.73 6.90 -29.17
N VAL A 37 -6.54 6.09 -28.50
CA VAL A 37 -7.86 5.69 -28.98
C VAL A 37 -8.98 6.19 -28.06
N GLY A 38 -10.13 6.48 -28.65
CA GLY A 38 -11.31 6.92 -27.94
C GLY A 38 -12.60 6.59 -28.69
N CYS A 39 -13.73 6.95 -28.08
CA CYS A 39 -15.05 6.75 -28.66
C CYS A 39 -15.95 7.96 -28.41
N ASP A 40 -16.56 8.47 -29.47
CA ASP A 40 -17.69 9.38 -29.39
C ASP A 40 -18.99 8.55 -29.39
N VAL A 41 -19.51 8.31 -28.19
CA VAL A 41 -20.72 7.52 -27.95
C VAL A 41 -21.94 8.09 -28.68
N SER A 42 -22.03 9.41 -28.81
CA SER A 42 -23.19 10.06 -29.44
C SER A 42 -23.23 9.84 -30.95
N ARG A 43 -22.06 9.61 -31.55
CA ARG A 43 -21.89 9.34 -32.98
C ARG A 43 -21.71 7.87 -33.30
N GLY A 44 -21.45 7.01 -32.31
CA GLY A 44 -21.06 5.62 -32.55
C GLY A 44 -19.67 5.47 -33.18
N LEU A 45 -18.80 6.47 -33.00
CA LEU A 45 -17.52 6.58 -33.71
C LEU A 45 -16.36 6.24 -32.78
N GLY A 46 -15.64 5.17 -33.08
CA GLY A 46 -14.30 4.94 -32.53
C GLY A 46 -13.28 5.77 -33.30
N TYR A 47 -12.27 6.31 -32.63
CA TYR A 47 -11.23 7.11 -33.28
C TYR A 47 -9.85 6.85 -32.71
N CYS A 48 -8.82 7.04 -33.55
CA CYS A 48 -7.41 7.05 -33.16
C CYS A 48 -6.76 8.35 -33.62
N TYR A 49 -5.87 8.89 -32.79
CA TYR A 49 -5.19 10.15 -33.00
C TYR A 49 -3.80 10.14 -32.35
N ASN A 50 -2.92 10.99 -32.87
CA ASN A 50 -1.55 11.14 -32.39
C ASN A 50 -1.50 11.86 -31.03
N GLY A 51 -0.51 11.53 -30.20
CA GLY A 51 -0.35 12.10 -28.86
C GLY A 51 -0.05 13.59 -28.85
N ASP A 52 0.56 14.09 -29.92
CA ASP A 52 0.85 15.51 -30.14
C ASP A 52 0.68 15.92 -31.62
N ASP A 53 1.07 17.15 -31.96
CA ASP A 53 0.95 17.71 -33.31
C ASP A 53 2.04 17.22 -34.29
N PHE A 54 2.92 16.29 -33.89
CA PHE A 54 4.03 15.77 -34.68
C PHE A 54 4.22 14.26 -34.53
N ASP A 55 3.77 13.50 -35.51
CA ASP A 55 3.96 12.04 -35.55
C ASP A 55 5.38 11.67 -36.04
N GLU A 56 6.20 11.10 -35.16
CA GLU A 56 7.61 10.82 -35.44
C GLU A 56 7.85 9.69 -36.45
N THR A 57 9.05 9.64 -37.02
CA THR A 57 9.50 8.45 -37.76
C THR A 57 10.37 7.59 -36.85
N ASN A 58 9.99 6.32 -36.65
CA ASN A 58 10.80 5.35 -35.90
C ASN A 58 11.22 4.16 -36.78
N GLY A 59 12.49 4.14 -37.16
CA GLY A 59 13.06 3.08 -37.97
C GLY A 59 12.38 2.97 -39.34
N SER A 60 11.64 1.87 -39.55
CA SER A 60 10.90 1.61 -40.80
C SER A 60 9.47 2.15 -40.79
N GLN A 61 8.96 2.59 -39.63
CA GLN A 61 7.64 3.21 -39.49
C GLN A 61 7.78 4.71 -39.79
N ILE A 62 7.18 5.15 -40.89
CA ILE A 62 7.20 6.55 -41.31
C ILE A 62 5.97 7.24 -40.72
N GLY A 63 6.18 8.10 -39.73
CA GLY A 63 5.14 8.96 -39.19
C GLY A 63 4.69 10.05 -40.16
N TYR A 64 3.50 10.56 -39.93
CA TYR A 64 2.82 11.62 -40.65
C TYR A 64 3.41 13.02 -40.41
N GLN A 65 4.35 13.18 -39.46
CA GLN A 65 5.02 14.44 -39.12
C GLN A 65 4.01 15.52 -38.67
N GLN A 66 4.18 16.77 -39.09
CA GLN A 66 3.35 17.88 -38.66
C GLN A 66 1.90 17.74 -39.12
N ASN A 67 0.97 17.99 -38.19
CA ASN A 67 -0.47 17.88 -38.39
C ASN A 67 -0.91 16.45 -38.78
N PRO A 68 -0.62 15.46 -37.92
CA PRO A 68 -1.01 14.08 -38.19
C PRO A 68 -2.54 13.97 -38.33
N PRO A 69 -3.03 13.11 -39.24
CA PRO A 69 -4.47 12.90 -39.40
C PRO A 69 -5.05 12.16 -38.19
N ALA A 70 -6.37 12.14 -38.06
CA ALA A 70 -7.06 11.19 -37.18
C ALA A 70 -7.81 10.17 -38.03
N ILE A 71 -7.90 8.93 -37.55
CA ILE A 71 -8.69 7.87 -38.18
C ILE A 71 -9.96 7.63 -37.35
N GLY A 72 -11.09 7.47 -38.04
CA GLY A 72 -12.38 7.15 -37.44
C GLY A 72 -12.93 5.83 -37.98
N VAL A 73 -13.56 5.05 -37.11
CA VAL A 73 -14.21 3.77 -37.43
C VAL A 73 -15.63 3.77 -36.89
N ASP A 74 -16.57 3.46 -37.77
CA ASP A 74 -18.01 3.53 -37.51
C ASP A 74 -18.73 2.32 -38.11
N PHE A 75 -19.85 1.94 -37.49
CA PHE A 75 -20.79 0.93 -37.99
C PHE A 75 -22.04 1.63 -38.53
N PHE A 76 -22.11 1.81 -39.85
CA PHE A 76 -23.30 2.37 -40.51
C PHE A 76 -24.52 1.43 -40.43
N GLU A 77 -24.29 0.13 -40.63
CA GLU A 77 -25.31 -0.91 -40.58
C GLU A 77 -24.68 -2.18 -40.00
N GLY A 78 -25.21 -2.67 -38.88
CA GLY A 78 -24.83 -3.95 -38.30
C GLY A 78 -25.88 -5.03 -38.51
N PRO A 79 -25.80 -6.12 -37.71
CA PRO A 79 -26.79 -7.20 -37.74
C PRO A 79 -28.19 -6.68 -37.39
N TYR A 80 -29.20 -7.38 -37.93
CA TYR A 80 -30.58 -7.17 -37.51
C TYR A 80 -30.73 -7.44 -36.02
N GLN A 81 -31.55 -6.63 -35.36
CA GLN A 81 -32.09 -6.97 -34.06
C GLN A 81 -33.00 -8.19 -34.19
N ASP A 82 -33.03 -9.03 -33.14
CA ASP A 82 -33.95 -10.18 -33.12
C ASP A 82 -35.39 -9.67 -33.21
N PRO A 83 -36.21 -10.22 -34.13
CA PRO A 83 -37.57 -9.76 -34.32
C PRO A 83 -38.40 -9.99 -33.05
N ASP A 84 -39.00 -8.93 -32.55
CA ASP A 84 -39.85 -8.91 -31.36
C ASP A 84 -41.26 -8.35 -31.66
N GLY A 85 -41.54 -8.03 -32.92
CA GLY A 85 -42.84 -7.61 -33.42
C GLY A 85 -43.18 -6.16 -33.08
N ILE A 86 -42.19 -5.36 -32.68
CA ILE A 86 -42.34 -3.93 -32.45
C ILE A 86 -41.37 -3.13 -33.32
N ASP A 87 -41.68 -1.85 -33.48
CA ASP A 87 -40.70 -0.85 -33.93
C ASP A 87 -40.00 -0.32 -32.66
N ASN A 88 -38.75 -0.73 -32.44
CA ASN A 88 -38.01 -0.39 -31.22
C ASN A 88 -37.70 1.11 -31.19
N PRO A 89 -37.82 1.79 -30.04
CA PRO A 89 -37.77 3.25 -30.00
C PRO A 89 -36.36 3.78 -30.34
N GLY A 90 -36.31 4.76 -31.23
CA GLY A 90 -35.10 5.52 -31.56
C GLY A 90 -35.39 6.99 -31.82
N PRO A 91 -34.34 7.82 -31.93
CA PRO A 91 -34.49 9.20 -32.38
C PRO A 91 -35.09 9.24 -33.78
N HIS A 92 -36.29 9.78 -33.91
CA HIS A 92 -37.00 9.91 -35.19
C HIS A 92 -37.49 11.34 -35.37
N PHE A 93 -37.74 11.73 -36.62
CA PHE A 93 -38.24 13.05 -36.95
C PHE A 93 -39.76 13.03 -36.99
N ASP A 94 -40.41 13.72 -36.05
CA ASP A 94 -41.86 13.91 -36.09
C ASP A 94 -42.18 14.91 -37.21
N THR A 95 -42.76 14.41 -38.29
CA THR A 95 -43.09 15.20 -39.48
C THR A 95 -44.22 16.21 -39.25
N ILE A 96 -45.06 15.99 -38.24
CA ILE A 96 -46.19 16.88 -37.88
C ILE A 96 -45.66 18.02 -37.00
N ALA A 97 -44.96 17.66 -35.93
CA ALA A 97 -44.40 18.65 -34.99
C ALA A 97 -43.13 19.33 -35.52
N LYS A 98 -42.52 18.79 -36.59
CA LYS A 98 -41.27 19.25 -37.21
C LYS A 98 -40.09 19.30 -36.23
N VAL A 99 -40.05 18.36 -35.29
CA VAL A 99 -39.00 18.25 -34.28
C VAL A 99 -38.45 16.83 -34.23
N TRP A 100 -37.19 16.70 -33.86
CA TRP A 100 -36.62 15.41 -33.50
C TRP A 100 -37.13 14.99 -32.13
N VAL A 101 -37.66 13.78 -32.06
CA VAL A 101 -38.12 13.16 -30.82
C VAL A 101 -37.09 12.10 -30.44
N THR A 102 -36.50 12.24 -29.27
CA THR A 102 -35.55 11.27 -28.70
C THR A 102 -36.23 10.55 -27.55
N PRO A 103 -36.25 9.19 -27.53
CA PRO A 103 -36.81 8.45 -26.41
C PRO A 103 -36.00 8.68 -25.13
N SER A 104 -36.63 8.52 -23.97
CA SER A 104 -35.90 8.50 -22.70
C SER A 104 -34.99 7.28 -22.62
N VAL A 105 -33.90 7.38 -21.85
CA VAL A 105 -32.99 6.26 -21.59
C VAL A 105 -33.74 5.04 -21.04
N ASP A 106 -34.65 5.25 -20.08
CA ASP A 106 -35.45 4.18 -19.50
C ASP A 106 -36.33 3.47 -20.55
N SER A 107 -36.96 4.23 -21.45
CA SER A 107 -37.79 3.66 -22.52
C SER A 107 -36.95 2.86 -23.52
N ALA A 108 -35.79 3.40 -23.91
CA ALA A 108 -34.87 2.71 -24.79
C ALA A 108 -34.32 1.42 -24.15
N ILE A 109 -34.02 1.40 -22.85
CA ILE A 109 -33.60 0.16 -22.16
C ILE A 109 -34.73 -0.87 -22.14
N GLN A 110 -35.94 -0.44 -21.77
CA GLN A 110 -37.09 -1.34 -21.62
C GLN A 110 -37.50 -1.99 -22.95
N HIS A 111 -37.44 -1.23 -24.04
CA HIS A 111 -37.90 -1.66 -25.36
C HIS A 111 -36.75 -1.91 -26.34
N LYS A 112 -35.53 -2.16 -25.83
CA LYS A 112 -34.33 -2.48 -26.64
C LYS A 112 -34.05 -1.48 -27.78
N GLY A 113 -34.27 -0.20 -27.52
CA GLY A 113 -34.07 0.91 -28.45
C GLY A 113 -32.71 1.60 -28.33
N ILE A 114 -32.63 2.80 -28.92
CA ILE A 114 -31.46 3.68 -28.91
C ILE A 114 -31.84 5.12 -28.55
N VAL A 115 -30.90 5.89 -27.99
CA VAL A 115 -31.12 7.30 -27.61
C VAL A 115 -30.29 8.29 -28.42
N TYR A 116 -29.32 7.81 -29.19
CA TYR A 116 -28.50 8.63 -30.06
C TYR A 116 -28.76 8.27 -31.51
N ARG A 117 -28.68 9.28 -32.38
CA ARG A 117 -28.80 9.09 -33.82
C ARG A 117 -27.43 8.67 -34.35
N GLY A 118 -27.38 7.65 -35.21
CA GLY A 118 -26.13 7.14 -35.79
C GLY A 118 -25.57 5.88 -35.11
N ILE A 119 -26.15 5.43 -34.00
CA ILE A 119 -25.78 4.17 -33.34
C ILE A 119 -26.69 2.99 -33.73
N GLY A 120 -27.20 3.03 -34.96
CA GLY A 120 -28.14 2.06 -35.53
C GLY A 120 -29.12 2.69 -36.52
N THR A 121 -29.84 1.85 -37.25
CA THR A 121 -30.85 2.24 -38.24
C THR A 121 -32.15 1.49 -38.01
N GLY A 122 -33.28 2.00 -38.53
CA GLY A 122 -34.62 1.39 -38.39
C GLY A 122 -35.41 1.82 -37.16
N TYR A 123 -34.75 2.22 -36.06
CA TYR A 123 -35.43 2.53 -34.81
C TYR A 123 -36.37 3.75 -34.87
N GLY A 124 -37.64 3.55 -34.52
CA GLY A 124 -38.67 4.57 -34.40
C GLY A 124 -39.19 5.09 -35.75
N ASP A 125 -39.02 4.32 -36.84
CA ASP A 125 -39.40 4.75 -38.19
C ASP A 125 -40.80 4.28 -38.64
N GLY A 126 -41.49 3.51 -37.80
CA GLY A 126 -42.81 2.95 -38.02
C GLY A 126 -42.83 1.60 -38.73
N ILE A 127 -41.68 1.03 -39.08
CA ILE A 127 -41.55 -0.28 -39.73
C ILE A 127 -41.10 -1.29 -38.69
N ILE A 128 -41.94 -2.30 -38.45
CA ILE A 128 -41.68 -3.36 -37.46
C ILE A 128 -40.49 -4.24 -37.90
N ASP A 129 -39.61 -4.56 -36.96
CA ASP A 129 -38.48 -5.52 -37.07
C ASP A 129 -37.47 -5.19 -38.20
N ASN A 130 -37.26 -3.90 -38.53
CA ASN A 130 -36.23 -3.48 -39.50
C ASN A 130 -34.94 -2.96 -38.84
N GLU A 131 -34.86 -2.99 -37.50
CA GLU A 131 -33.79 -2.38 -36.74
C GLU A 131 -32.47 -3.11 -36.94
N ARG A 132 -31.41 -2.32 -37.13
CA ARG A 132 -30.05 -2.83 -37.26
C ARG A 132 -29.15 -2.17 -36.24
N PHE A 133 -28.39 -2.98 -35.51
CA PHE A 133 -27.45 -2.47 -34.52
C PHE A 133 -26.38 -1.60 -35.18
N GLY A 134 -26.05 -0.47 -34.57
CA GLY A 134 -24.76 0.20 -34.80
C GLY A 134 -23.73 -0.26 -33.77
N MET A 135 -22.74 0.59 -33.46
CA MET A 135 -21.77 0.32 -32.40
C MET A 135 -22.46 0.19 -31.03
N ARG A 136 -22.42 -1.00 -30.42
CA ARG A 136 -23.01 -1.27 -29.09
C ARG A 136 -22.02 -1.18 -27.95
N ARG A 137 -20.76 -1.47 -28.22
CA ARG A 137 -19.65 -1.49 -27.25
C ARG A 137 -18.39 -1.00 -27.94
N PHE A 138 -17.58 -0.25 -27.20
CA PHE A 138 -16.22 0.10 -27.57
C PHE A 138 -15.28 -0.36 -26.45
N THR A 139 -14.22 -1.06 -26.83
CA THR A 139 -13.17 -1.54 -25.91
C THR A 139 -11.82 -1.34 -26.57
N TYR A 140 -10.78 -1.14 -25.75
CA TYR A 140 -9.41 -1.07 -26.22
C TYR A 140 -8.51 -1.97 -25.36
N PHE A 141 -7.37 -2.33 -25.92
CA PHE A 141 -6.24 -2.94 -25.23
C PHE A 141 -4.96 -2.39 -25.85
N THR A 142 -3.85 -2.47 -25.12
CA THR A 142 -2.55 -1.94 -25.55
C THR A 142 -1.51 -3.06 -25.61
N ASN A 143 -0.47 -2.84 -26.41
CA ASN A 143 0.67 -3.75 -26.52
C ASN A 143 1.80 -3.37 -25.51
N PRO A 144 2.66 -4.32 -25.11
CA PRO A 144 3.84 -4.02 -24.28
C PRO A 144 4.80 -3.02 -24.97
N PRO A 145 5.53 -2.16 -24.22
CA PRO A 145 5.73 -2.20 -22.77
C PRO A 145 4.71 -1.39 -21.95
N GLY A 146 3.76 -0.68 -22.58
CA GLY A 146 2.73 0.11 -21.90
C GLY A 146 1.53 -0.70 -21.39
N ALA A 147 1.42 -1.96 -21.80
CA ALA A 147 0.32 -2.84 -21.45
C ALA A 147 0.42 -3.39 -20.02
N VAL A 148 -0.68 -3.26 -19.27
CA VAL A 148 -0.85 -3.86 -17.94
C VAL A 148 -2.18 -4.59 -17.92
N HIS A 149 -2.19 -5.80 -17.36
CA HIS A 149 -3.42 -6.54 -17.11
C HIS A 149 -4.39 -5.68 -16.28
N PRO A 150 -5.66 -5.47 -16.72
CA PRO A 150 -6.41 -6.29 -17.67
C PRO A 150 -6.67 -5.68 -19.08
N TYR A 151 -5.92 -4.67 -19.52
CA TYR A 151 -6.09 -4.00 -20.84
C TYR A 151 -4.94 -4.29 -21.82
N ILE A 152 -4.47 -5.53 -21.82
CA ILE A 152 -3.37 -6.08 -22.63
C ILE A 152 -3.95 -6.90 -23.80
N ASP A 153 -3.18 -7.05 -24.87
CA ASP A 153 -3.42 -8.02 -25.95
C ASP A 153 -4.00 -9.36 -25.45
N PRO A 154 -5.15 -9.81 -25.99
CA PRO A 154 -5.75 -11.07 -25.59
C PRO A 154 -4.95 -12.27 -26.11
N ASP A 155 -4.57 -13.18 -25.20
CA ASP A 155 -3.86 -14.44 -25.47
C ASP A 155 -4.80 -15.64 -25.66
N PHE A 156 -6.00 -15.62 -25.04
CA PHE A 156 -6.93 -16.75 -25.05
C PHE A 156 -8.36 -16.33 -25.42
N ALA A 157 -9.13 -17.27 -25.99
CA ALA A 157 -10.48 -17.02 -26.51
C ALA A 157 -11.44 -16.31 -25.52
N VAL A 158 -11.33 -16.58 -24.22
CA VAL A 158 -12.16 -15.93 -23.19
C VAL A 158 -11.90 -14.41 -23.12
N GLN A 159 -10.65 -13.98 -23.29
CA GLN A 159 -10.29 -12.56 -23.24
C GLN A 159 -10.84 -11.82 -24.46
N TYR A 160 -10.75 -12.43 -25.66
CA TYR A 160 -11.41 -11.90 -26.86
C TYR A 160 -12.91 -11.72 -26.63
N TYR A 161 -13.57 -12.73 -26.06
CA TYR A 161 -15.00 -12.68 -25.76
C TYR A 161 -15.35 -11.60 -24.73
N ASN A 162 -14.51 -11.41 -23.71
CA ASN A 162 -14.67 -10.34 -22.73
C ASN A 162 -14.62 -8.96 -23.40
N PHE A 163 -13.62 -8.69 -24.24
CA PHE A 163 -13.55 -7.42 -24.98
C PHE A 163 -14.77 -7.23 -25.90
N MET A 164 -15.16 -8.23 -26.68
CA MET A 164 -16.34 -8.16 -27.55
C MET A 164 -17.66 -7.89 -26.79
N SER A 165 -17.75 -8.32 -25.54
CA SER A 165 -18.93 -8.10 -24.69
C SER A 165 -18.86 -6.81 -23.85
N GLY A 166 -17.78 -6.02 -23.96
CA GLY A 166 -17.61 -4.76 -23.26
C GLY A 166 -17.00 -4.89 -21.86
N LYS A 167 -16.14 -5.89 -21.63
CA LYS A 167 -15.43 -6.16 -20.38
C LYS A 167 -13.91 -6.14 -20.59
N TRP A 168 -13.15 -5.99 -19.52
CA TRP A 168 -11.70 -6.15 -19.55
C TRP A 168 -11.29 -7.62 -19.74
N ALA A 169 -10.03 -7.89 -20.10
CA ALA A 169 -9.53 -9.25 -20.34
C ALA A 169 -9.85 -10.23 -19.20
N ASP A 170 -9.89 -9.71 -17.97
CA ASP A 170 -10.12 -10.42 -16.72
C ASP A 170 -11.61 -10.64 -16.37
N GLY A 171 -12.52 -10.16 -17.22
CA GLY A 171 -13.97 -10.27 -17.07
C GLY A 171 -14.60 -9.16 -16.22
N SER A 172 -13.81 -8.25 -15.66
CA SER A 172 -14.32 -7.10 -14.91
C SER A 172 -15.01 -6.09 -15.82
N ASN A 173 -16.00 -5.35 -15.31
CA ASN A 173 -16.67 -4.35 -16.12
C ASN A 173 -15.76 -3.15 -16.35
N ILE A 174 -15.92 -2.56 -17.52
CA ILE A 174 -15.33 -1.26 -17.84
C ILE A 174 -16.22 -0.21 -17.20
N THR A 175 -15.68 0.54 -16.24
CA THR A 175 -16.39 1.64 -15.58
C THR A 175 -15.78 2.98 -15.94
N TYR A 176 -16.56 4.05 -15.83
CA TYR A 176 -16.05 5.39 -16.04
C TYR A 176 -14.89 5.68 -15.07
N GLY A 177 -13.69 5.89 -15.62
CA GLY A 177 -12.49 6.17 -14.83
C GLY A 177 -11.73 4.95 -14.30
N GLY A 178 -12.11 3.70 -14.62
CA GLY A 178 -11.31 2.50 -14.33
C GLY A 178 -12.08 1.17 -14.23
N THR A 179 -11.62 0.26 -13.36
CA THR A 179 -12.13 -1.11 -13.20
C THR A 179 -13.02 -1.28 -11.95
N ASP A 180 -13.86 -2.31 -11.90
CA ASP A 180 -14.75 -2.59 -10.75
C ASP A 180 -14.04 -2.72 -9.39
N PHE A 181 -12.71 -2.96 -9.38
CA PHE A 181 -11.91 -3.20 -8.18
C PHE A 181 -11.02 -2.02 -7.76
N MET A 182 -11.27 -0.80 -8.27
CA MET A 182 -10.50 0.36 -7.81
C MET A 182 -10.62 0.53 -6.28
N PRO A 183 -9.51 0.75 -5.54
CA PRO A 183 -9.52 0.93 -4.09
C PRO A 183 -10.14 2.25 -3.63
N MET A 184 -10.61 3.07 -4.57
CA MET A 184 -11.28 4.34 -4.34
C MET A 184 -12.61 4.37 -5.11
N ALA A 185 -13.59 5.03 -4.51
CA ALA A 185 -14.84 5.38 -5.15
C ALA A 185 -15.14 6.84 -4.81
N TYR A 186 -15.41 7.64 -5.82
CA TYR A 186 -15.83 9.02 -5.63
C TYR A 186 -17.33 9.07 -5.32
N THR A 187 -17.74 9.98 -4.44
CA THR A 187 -19.15 10.25 -4.18
C THR A 187 -19.90 10.53 -5.49
N PRO A 188 -21.14 10.02 -5.67
CA PRO A 188 -21.88 10.13 -6.93
C PRO A 188 -22.19 11.57 -7.36
N ASN A 189 -22.21 12.51 -6.41
CA ASN A 189 -22.46 13.93 -6.68
C ASN A 189 -21.25 14.64 -7.32
N MET A 190 -20.12 13.95 -7.47
CA MET A 190 -18.91 14.55 -8.01
C MET A 190 -18.97 14.73 -9.53
N SER A 191 -18.69 15.95 -9.99
CA SER A 191 -18.49 16.24 -11.42
C SER A 191 -17.20 15.61 -11.94
N VAL A 192 -17.27 15.01 -13.11
CA VAL A 192 -16.14 14.39 -13.81
C VAL A 192 -14.99 15.35 -14.08
N ASN A 193 -15.30 16.63 -14.35
CA ASN A 193 -14.29 17.65 -14.61
C ASN A 193 -13.50 18.02 -13.34
N SER A 194 -14.09 17.83 -12.15
CA SER A 194 -13.45 18.19 -10.88
C SER A 194 -12.54 17.09 -10.33
N ILE A 195 -12.65 15.85 -10.82
CA ILE A 195 -11.80 14.73 -10.37
C ILE A 195 -10.32 14.99 -10.66
N GLY A 196 -10.02 15.58 -11.83
CA GLY A 196 -8.65 15.97 -12.20
C GLY A 196 -8.05 16.97 -11.22
N ASP A 197 -8.83 17.99 -10.82
CA ASP A 197 -8.41 19.00 -9.87
C ASP A 197 -8.06 18.35 -8.52
N PHE A 198 -8.91 17.48 -7.97
CA PHE A 198 -8.65 16.86 -6.67
C PHE A 198 -7.46 15.90 -6.68
N LYS A 199 -7.22 15.20 -7.80
CA LYS A 199 -6.00 14.40 -7.98
C LYS A 199 -4.74 15.24 -7.91
N SER A 200 -4.75 16.46 -8.45
CA SER A 200 -3.62 17.39 -8.37
C SER A 200 -3.35 17.87 -6.93
N LEU A 201 -4.40 17.96 -6.11
CA LEU A 201 -4.32 18.33 -4.70
C LEU A 201 -3.84 17.19 -3.80
N ALA A 202 -4.08 15.93 -4.18
CA ALA A 202 -3.51 14.75 -3.52
C ALA A 202 -2.14 14.32 -4.11
N SER A 203 -1.43 15.24 -4.77
CA SER A 203 -0.16 14.96 -5.43
C SER A 203 0.95 14.57 -4.44
N ILE A 204 1.93 13.80 -4.94
CA ILE A 204 3.14 13.37 -4.20
C ILE A 204 3.89 14.54 -3.55
N SER A 205 3.81 15.74 -4.13
CA SER A 205 4.39 16.97 -3.58
C SER A 205 3.87 17.33 -2.19
N PHE A 206 2.64 16.92 -1.85
CA PHE A 206 1.97 17.26 -0.59
C PHE A 206 1.89 16.08 0.39
N LEU A 207 2.23 14.86 -0.02
CA LEU A 207 2.03 13.64 0.76
C LEU A 207 2.85 13.59 2.07
N PRO A 208 2.24 13.35 3.25
CA PRO A 208 2.98 13.14 4.49
C PRO A 208 3.59 11.74 4.59
N SER A 209 4.63 11.60 5.41
CA SER A 209 5.12 10.30 5.86
C SER A 209 4.25 9.79 6.99
N VAL A 210 3.78 8.54 6.90
CA VAL A 210 2.84 8.00 7.87
C VAL A 210 3.26 6.64 8.40
N ASP A 211 2.95 6.39 9.67
CA ASP A 211 2.96 5.06 10.27
C ASP A 211 1.52 4.59 10.47
N ILE A 212 1.19 3.46 9.87
CA ILE A 212 -0.14 2.84 9.99
C ILE A 212 0.01 1.56 10.79
N VAL A 213 -0.63 1.52 11.96
CA VAL A 213 -0.49 0.47 12.96
C VAL A 213 -1.78 -0.33 13.03
N PHE A 214 -1.67 -1.64 12.89
CA PHE A 214 -2.72 -2.62 13.17
C PHE A 214 -2.41 -3.23 14.53
N THR A 215 -3.38 -3.22 15.44
CA THR A 215 -3.16 -3.71 16.80
C THR A 215 -4.38 -4.37 17.42
N ASN A 216 -4.14 -5.37 18.25
CA ASN A 216 -5.18 -6.01 19.06
C ASN A 216 -5.64 -5.14 20.25
N ASP A 217 -4.90 -4.10 20.59
CA ASP A 217 -5.27 -3.16 21.65
C ASP A 217 -6.45 -2.28 21.20
N GLN A 218 -7.65 -2.65 21.64
CA GLN A 218 -8.90 -1.95 21.34
C GLN A 218 -8.91 -0.50 21.82
N SER A 219 -8.10 -0.11 22.81
CA SER A 219 -8.03 1.28 23.27
C SER A 219 -7.42 2.22 22.21
N LYS A 220 -6.65 1.66 21.27
CA LYS A 220 -5.95 2.40 20.22
C LYS A 220 -6.70 2.40 18.88
N TRP A 221 -7.85 1.76 18.77
CA TRP A 221 -8.61 1.71 17.53
C TRP A 221 -9.17 3.08 17.14
N THR A 222 -9.26 3.33 15.84
CA THR A 222 -9.81 4.57 15.28
C THR A 222 -11.27 4.35 14.88
N ARG A 223 -12.15 5.29 15.25
CA ARG A 223 -13.53 5.33 14.74
C ARG A 223 -13.52 5.94 13.35
N VAL A 224 -14.07 5.24 12.37
CA VAL A 224 -13.94 5.59 10.95
C VAL A 224 -15.26 5.47 10.20
N PRO A 225 -15.50 6.29 9.17
CA PRO A 225 -16.54 6.03 8.19
C PRO A 225 -16.19 4.79 7.36
N VAL A 226 -17.23 4.02 7.02
CA VAL A 226 -17.15 2.89 6.08
C VAL A 226 -17.74 3.35 4.75
N ILE A 227 -17.02 3.14 3.66
CA ILE A 227 -17.39 3.61 2.32
C ILE A 227 -17.90 2.44 1.47
N GLU A 228 -19.02 2.63 0.77
CA GLU A 228 -19.51 1.64 -0.19
C GLU A 228 -18.60 1.56 -1.41
N MET A 229 -18.21 0.34 -1.78
CA MET A 229 -17.37 0.08 -2.95
C MET A 229 -18.10 -0.64 -4.09
N GLY A 230 -19.28 -1.21 -3.83
CA GLY A 230 -20.14 -1.85 -4.81
C GLY A 230 -20.69 -0.86 -5.83
N ARG A 231 -20.54 -1.19 -7.12
CA ARG A 231 -20.85 -0.28 -8.23
C ARG A 231 -22.32 -0.25 -8.64
N ASP A 232 -23.09 -1.29 -8.33
CA ASP A 232 -24.52 -1.37 -8.64
C ASP A 232 -25.39 -1.10 -7.39
N PRO A 233 -26.04 0.07 -7.29
CA PRO A 233 -26.84 0.43 -6.13
C PRO A 233 -28.09 -0.45 -5.94
N ASN A 234 -28.50 -1.26 -6.92
CA ASN A 234 -29.60 -2.21 -6.76
C ASN A 234 -29.17 -3.47 -5.99
N LEU A 235 -27.87 -3.76 -5.99
CA LEU A 235 -27.29 -4.92 -5.33
C LEU A 235 -26.63 -4.57 -3.99
N THR A 236 -26.26 -3.30 -3.81
CA THR A 236 -25.67 -2.83 -2.56
C THR A 236 -26.68 -2.76 -1.42
N GLU A 237 -26.18 -2.96 -0.21
CA GLU A 237 -27.00 -2.94 0.99
C GLU A 237 -27.60 -1.55 1.23
N ASN A 238 -28.92 -1.50 1.40
CA ASN A 238 -29.72 -0.28 1.59
C ASN A 238 -29.56 0.76 0.45
N GLY A 239 -29.17 0.33 -0.75
CA GLY A 239 -29.00 1.22 -1.91
C GLY A 239 -27.94 2.30 -1.70
N ALA A 240 -26.89 2.01 -0.94
CA ALA A 240 -25.71 2.87 -0.86
C ALA A 240 -25.01 2.90 -2.23
N LYS A 241 -24.68 4.08 -2.75
CA LYS A 241 -23.94 4.18 -4.00
C LYS A 241 -22.45 4.16 -3.71
N ALA A 242 -21.65 3.68 -4.67
CA ALA A 242 -20.19 3.69 -4.53
C ALA A 242 -19.66 5.09 -4.16
N GLY A 243 -18.78 5.17 -3.17
CA GLY A 243 -18.22 6.43 -2.67
C GLY A 243 -19.08 7.17 -1.65
N GLU A 244 -20.31 6.71 -1.38
CA GLU A 244 -21.09 7.14 -0.21
C GLU A 244 -20.66 6.35 1.04
N MET A 245 -20.85 6.94 2.21
CA MET A 245 -20.83 6.20 3.46
C MET A 245 -21.91 5.11 3.44
N ARG A 246 -21.58 3.94 3.99
CA ARG A 246 -22.51 2.82 4.12
C ARG A 246 -23.78 3.28 4.87
N LYS A 247 -24.92 2.75 4.44
CA LYS A 247 -26.24 3.06 5.03
C LYS A 247 -26.64 2.07 6.14
N SER A 248 -25.81 1.05 6.38
CA SER A 248 -26.01 0.07 7.46
C SER A 248 -25.75 0.69 8.85
N PRO A 249 -26.37 0.13 9.91
CA PRO A 249 -26.13 0.56 11.28
C PRO A 249 -24.65 0.58 11.65
N SER A 250 -24.24 1.64 12.33
CA SER A 250 -22.87 1.79 12.84
C SER A 250 -22.53 0.68 13.82
N ARG A 251 -21.26 0.26 13.81
CA ARG A 251 -20.77 -0.85 14.64
C ARG A 251 -19.83 -0.37 15.74
N GLY A 252 -19.96 -0.99 16.90
CA GLY A 252 -19.01 -0.89 18.00
C GLY A 252 -17.79 -1.80 17.79
N LYS A 253 -16.82 -1.73 18.70
CA LYS A 253 -15.58 -2.54 18.66
C LYS A 253 -15.82 -4.05 18.73
N ASN A 254 -17.00 -4.48 19.18
CA ASN A 254 -17.44 -5.87 19.21
C ASN A 254 -18.10 -6.34 17.90
N GLY A 255 -18.19 -5.48 16.87
CA GLY A 255 -18.84 -5.79 15.60
C GLY A 255 -20.38 -5.77 15.66
N LEU A 256 -20.98 -5.40 16.81
CA LEU A 256 -22.43 -5.28 16.96
C LEU A 256 -22.88 -3.84 16.71
N ALA A 257 -24.16 -3.64 16.41
CA ALA A 257 -24.71 -2.30 16.25
C ALA A 257 -24.57 -1.51 17.56
N ASP A 258 -24.07 -0.28 17.49
CA ASP A 258 -23.81 0.55 18.69
C ASP A 258 -24.86 1.65 18.91
N GLY A 259 -25.82 1.78 17.99
CA GLY A 259 -26.93 2.73 18.11
C GLY A 259 -26.57 4.18 17.77
N THR A 260 -25.36 4.47 17.29
CA THR A 260 -24.93 5.85 16.98
C THR A 260 -25.29 6.30 15.55
N GLY A 261 -26.32 5.71 14.94
CA GLY A 261 -26.70 5.95 13.55
C GLY A 261 -26.09 4.95 12.58
N ASN A 262 -25.70 5.41 11.39
CA ASN A 262 -25.29 4.56 10.26
C ASN A 262 -23.92 4.95 9.70
N GLY A 263 -23.21 3.98 9.13
CA GLY A 263 -22.04 4.21 8.28
C GLY A 263 -20.71 4.35 9.00
N MET A 264 -20.66 4.16 10.32
CA MET A 264 -19.42 4.24 11.11
C MET A 264 -19.03 2.87 11.68
N SER A 265 -17.73 2.62 11.80
CA SER A 265 -17.18 1.43 12.43
C SER A 265 -15.85 1.73 13.11
N TRP A 266 -15.19 0.70 13.64
CA TRP A 266 -13.86 0.81 14.24
C TRP A 266 -12.83 0.07 13.41
N PHE A 267 -11.82 0.80 12.92
CA PHE A 267 -10.65 0.22 12.30
C PHE A 267 -9.72 -0.33 13.39
N PRO A 268 -9.19 -1.58 13.27
CA PRO A 268 -8.40 -2.24 14.30
C PRO A 268 -6.94 -1.73 14.34
N GLY A 269 -6.79 -0.43 14.51
CA GLY A 269 -5.53 0.25 14.28
C GLY A 269 -5.68 1.75 14.19
N TYR A 270 -4.62 2.40 13.71
CA TYR A 270 -4.54 3.84 13.55
C TYR A 270 -3.43 4.29 12.61
N ALA A 271 -3.45 5.57 12.23
CA ALA A 271 -2.40 6.22 11.48
C ALA A 271 -1.85 7.46 12.21
N VAL A 272 -0.54 7.68 12.11
CA VAL A 272 0.15 8.86 12.65
C VAL A 272 1.00 9.49 11.56
N ASP A 273 0.91 10.81 11.45
CA ASP A 273 1.78 11.64 10.61
C ASP A 273 3.11 11.87 11.35
N LEU A 274 4.23 11.60 10.68
CA LEU A 274 5.55 11.65 11.31
C LEU A 274 6.14 13.05 11.37
N GLU A 275 5.72 13.94 10.48
CA GLU A 275 6.16 15.32 10.45
C GLU A 275 5.51 16.15 11.57
N THR A 276 4.25 15.85 11.91
CA THR A 276 3.48 16.59 12.92
C THR A 276 3.27 15.83 14.22
N GLY A 277 3.40 14.49 14.22
CA GLY A 277 3.03 13.62 15.34
C GLY A 277 1.51 13.47 15.53
N SER A 278 0.70 13.99 14.61
CA SER A 278 -0.76 14.01 14.74
C SER A 278 -1.37 12.64 14.44
N ARG A 279 -2.43 12.32 15.18
CA ARG A 279 -3.31 11.21 14.85
C ARG A 279 -4.16 11.58 13.64
N LEU A 280 -4.28 10.67 12.67
CA LEU A 280 -4.93 10.94 11.39
C LEU A 280 -6.34 10.36 11.31
N TYR A 281 -7.19 11.03 10.55
CA TYR A 281 -8.46 10.46 10.12
C TYR A 281 -8.22 9.30 9.15
N MET A 282 -9.08 8.28 9.23
CA MET A 282 -9.02 7.10 8.37
C MET A 282 -10.43 6.73 7.90
N ALA A 283 -10.53 5.98 6.82
CA ALA A 283 -11.75 5.31 6.38
C ALA A 283 -11.40 3.90 5.89
N PHE A 284 -12.37 3.01 5.77
CA PHE A 284 -12.19 1.79 4.97
C PHE A 284 -13.38 1.58 4.03
N GLY A 285 -13.11 0.97 2.88
CA GLY A 285 -14.14 0.56 1.93
C GLY A 285 -14.71 -0.81 2.27
N GLU A 286 -15.90 -1.11 1.78
CA GLU A 286 -16.50 -2.43 1.86
C GLU A 286 -17.45 -2.60 0.66
N ASN A 287 -17.35 -3.69 -0.09
CA ASN A 287 -18.28 -3.98 -1.20
C ASN A 287 -19.42 -4.88 -0.72
N SER A 288 -20.61 -4.31 -0.61
CA SER A 288 -21.77 -5.00 -0.03
C SER A 288 -22.37 -6.15 -0.81
N THR A 289 -21.93 -6.35 -2.05
CA THR A 289 -22.29 -7.53 -2.82
C THR A 289 -21.43 -8.75 -2.45
N LEU A 290 -20.23 -8.56 -1.87
CA LEU A 290 -19.27 -9.61 -1.56
C LEU A 290 -19.41 -10.14 -0.12
N THR A 291 -20.62 -10.61 0.21
CA THR A 291 -20.99 -11.10 1.56
C THR A 291 -20.07 -12.19 2.12
N GLN A 292 -19.58 -13.10 1.28
CA GLN A 292 -18.70 -14.20 1.72
C GLN A 292 -17.31 -13.73 2.16
N ASP A 293 -16.93 -12.51 1.79
CA ASP A 293 -15.61 -11.94 2.00
C ASP A 293 -15.69 -10.69 2.90
N GLY A 294 -16.68 -10.64 3.80
CA GLY A 294 -16.84 -9.56 4.78
C GLY A 294 -17.48 -8.30 4.20
N GLY A 295 -18.09 -8.37 3.02
CA GLY A 295 -18.62 -7.18 2.33
C GLY A 295 -19.84 -6.51 2.98
N ARG A 296 -20.52 -7.16 3.94
CA ARG A 296 -21.83 -6.69 4.43
C ARG A 296 -21.95 -6.60 5.95
N ASP A 297 -20.84 -6.65 6.67
CA ASP A 297 -20.84 -6.73 8.13
C ASP A 297 -20.43 -5.43 8.83
N MET A 298 -19.97 -4.40 8.07
CA MET A 298 -19.46 -3.13 8.59
C MET A 298 -18.18 -3.31 9.42
N VAL A 299 -17.41 -4.36 9.20
CA VAL A 299 -16.17 -4.66 9.92
C VAL A 299 -15.02 -4.77 8.94
N TRP A 300 -13.89 -4.17 9.26
CA TRP A 300 -12.68 -4.38 8.46
C TRP A 300 -12.10 -5.78 8.74
N ASN A 301 -12.30 -6.69 7.79
CA ASN A 301 -11.95 -8.10 7.84
C ASN A 301 -11.65 -8.71 6.45
N PRO A 302 -10.71 -8.14 5.66
CA PRO A 302 -10.47 -8.59 4.30
C PRO A 302 -10.11 -10.07 4.23
N SER A 303 -10.67 -10.77 3.25
CA SER A 303 -10.38 -12.19 3.03
C SER A 303 -9.04 -12.40 2.30
N SER A 304 -8.56 -13.64 2.29
CA SER A 304 -7.35 -14.01 1.54
C SER A 304 -7.63 -14.40 0.09
N ARG A 305 -8.89 -14.34 -0.36
CA ARG A 305 -9.29 -14.84 -1.67
C ARG A 305 -9.14 -13.74 -2.71
N LEU A 306 -8.42 -14.05 -3.79
CA LEU A 306 -8.30 -13.15 -4.95
C LEU A 306 -9.49 -13.31 -5.90
N THR A 307 -9.98 -14.55 -6.06
CA THR A 307 -11.08 -14.90 -6.95
C THR A 307 -12.13 -15.77 -6.26
N ASP A 308 -13.33 -15.82 -6.84
CA ASP A 308 -14.37 -16.79 -6.51
C ASP A 308 -14.21 -18.12 -7.27
N GLN A 309 -15.13 -19.06 -7.04
CA GLN A 309 -15.11 -20.39 -7.68
C GLN A 309 -15.30 -20.34 -9.21
N ASN A 310 -15.83 -19.23 -9.73
CA ASN A 310 -16.06 -19.02 -11.16
C ASN A 310 -14.91 -18.23 -11.81
N GLY A 311 -13.85 -17.90 -11.05
CA GLY A 311 -12.71 -17.12 -11.52
C GLY A 311 -12.94 -15.61 -11.52
N ASN A 312 -14.07 -15.11 -11.01
CA ASN A 312 -14.28 -13.66 -10.89
C ASN A 312 -13.41 -13.11 -9.78
N PHE A 313 -12.79 -11.95 -10.00
CA PHE A 313 -12.03 -11.27 -8.97
C PHE A 313 -12.94 -10.79 -7.84
N ILE A 314 -12.43 -10.92 -6.62
CA ILE A 314 -13.09 -10.43 -5.38
C ILE A 314 -12.12 -9.64 -4.50
N MET A 315 -10.81 -9.86 -4.67
CA MET A 315 -9.75 -9.05 -4.08
C MET A 315 -9.90 -8.83 -2.57
N GLY A 316 -10.15 -9.90 -1.81
CA GLY A 316 -10.32 -9.81 -0.36
C GLY A 316 -11.57 -9.07 0.11
N GLY A 317 -12.62 -9.01 -0.71
CA GLY A 317 -13.90 -8.38 -0.37
C GLY A 317 -13.98 -6.88 -0.65
N VAL A 318 -12.95 -6.32 -1.31
CA VAL A 318 -12.83 -4.88 -1.59
C VAL A 318 -12.90 -4.02 -0.33
N GLN A 319 -11.92 -4.22 0.55
CA GLN A 319 -11.77 -3.48 1.80
C GLN A 319 -10.50 -2.60 1.88
N PRO A 320 -10.37 -1.58 1.00
CA PRO A 320 -9.24 -0.66 1.04
C PRO A 320 -9.24 0.19 2.32
N VAL A 321 -8.07 0.62 2.76
CA VAL A 321 -7.91 1.55 3.88
C VAL A 321 -7.44 2.90 3.34
N TRP A 322 -8.14 3.96 3.73
CA TRP A 322 -7.89 5.33 3.32
C TRP A 322 -7.34 6.11 4.51
N VAL A 323 -6.27 6.87 4.30
CA VAL A 323 -5.61 7.69 5.31
C VAL A 323 -5.57 9.13 4.83
N PHE A 324 -6.02 10.04 5.68
CA PHE A 324 -6.12 11.45 5.38
C PHE A 324 -5.05 12.24 6.12
N GLY A 325 -4.32 13.09 5.41
CA GLY A 325 -3.38 14.04 5.97
C GLY A 325 -4.06 15.10 6.84
N VAL A 326 -3.24 15.80 7.61
CA VAL A 326 -3.66 16.86 8.52
C VAL A 326 -3.18 18.20 8.00
N GLU A 327 -3.98 19.26 8.15
CA GLU A 327 -3.59 20.65 7.92
C GLU A 327 -2.86 20.89 6.58
N SER A 328 -3.29 20.19 5.51
CA SER A 328 -2.56 20.18 4.24
C SER A 328 -2.37 21.58 3.65
N LYS A 329 -3.31 22.50 3.83
CA LYS A 329 -3.15 23.88 3.36
C LYS A 329 -2.13 24.62 4.20
N THR A 330 -2.23 24.53 5.52
CA THR A 330 -1.39 25.27 6.46
C THR A 330 0.05 24.79 6.36
N ILE A 331 0.26 23.48 6.38
CA ILE A 331 1.57 22.83 6.28
C ILE A 331 2.27 23.14 4.94
N ASN A 332 1.54 23.05 3.83
CA ASN A 332 2.14 23.20 2.50
C ASN A 332 2.12 24.65 1.98
N GLY A 333 1.53 25.60 2.72
CA GLY A 333 1.44 27.00 2.32
C GLY A 333 0.63 27.26 1.03
N TYR A 334 -0.16 26.30 0.57
CA TYR A 334 -0.86 26.34 -0.72
C TYR A 334 -2.33 26.76 -0.57
N ALA A 335 -2.53 27.94 0.00
CA ALA A 335 -3.83 28.41 0.52
C ALA A 335 -4.93 28.63 -0.52
N LEU A 336 -4.59 28.80 -1.81
CA LEU A 336 -5.57 29.05 -2.86
C LEU A 336 -6.39 27.79 -3.22
N GLN A 337 -5.79 26.60 -3.08
CA GLN A 337 -6.40 25.36 -3.57
C GLN A 337 -6.62 24.31 -2.48
N LEU A 338 -5.67 24.13 -1.56
CA LEU A 338 -5.82 23.18 -0.45
C LEU A 338 -6.78 23.70 0.62
N ARG A 339 -7.27 22.75 1.43
CA ARG A 339 -8.05 23.00 2.65
C ARG A 339 -7.50 22.15 3.79
N ASP A 340 -7.66 22.63 5.01
CA ASP A 340 -7.18 21.92 6.20
C ASP A 340 -8.23 20.92 6.68
N LEU A 341 -7.80 19.69 6.91
CA LEU A 341 -8.50 18.74 7.75
C LEU A 341 -7.80 18.75 9.12
N PRO A 342 -8.53 18.87 10.25
CA PRO A 342 -7.89 18.87 11.57
C PRO A 342 -7.31 17.48 11.89
N ALA A 343 -6.49 17.42 12.95
CA ALA A 343 -6.07 16.14 13.52
C ALA A 343 -7.28 15.36 14.05
N TYR A 344 -7.20 14.03 14.00
CA TYR A 344 -8.20 13.17 14.64
C TYR A 344 -8.01 13.16 16.16
N ASP A 345 -9.09 13.39 16.91
CA ASP A 345 -9.08 13.28 18.37
C ASP A 345 -9.71 11.94 18.81
N PRO A 346 -8.93 10.99 19.38
CA PRO A 346 -9.48 9.73 19.89
C PRO A 346 -10.48 9.89 21.03
N THR A 347 -10.39 11.00 21.78
CA THR A 347 -11.27 11.26 22.93
C THR A 347 -12.64 11.79 22.49
N ASP A 348 -12.71 12.43 21.32
CA ASP A 348 -13.93 12.97 20.72
C ASP A 348 -14.31 12.23 19.42
N HIS A 349 -14.21 10.91 19.45
CA HIS A 349 -14.40 10.05 18.27
C HIS A 349 -15.83 10.05 17.72
N ASP A 350 -16.81 10.53 18.49
CA ASP A 350 -18.21 10.67 18.06
C ASP A 350 -18.41 11.92 17.18
N ASN A 351 -17.62 12.98 17.37
CA ASN A 351 -17.61 14.17 16.50
C ASN A 351 -16.61 14.03 15.35
N ASN A 352 -16.77 12.98 14.54
CA ASN A 352 -15.86 12.69 13.44
C ASN A 352 -16.05 13.67 12.25
N VAL A 353 -15.13 14.63 12.12
CA VAL A 353 -15.20 15.68 11.08
C VAL A 353 -15.16 15.11 9.66
N LEU A 354 -14.35 14.07 9.41
CA LEU A 354 -14.30 13.42 8.10
C LEU A 354 -15.68 12.84 7.72
N ALA A 355 -16.32 12.13 8.65
CA ALA A 355 -17.66 11.58 8.43
C ALA A 355 -18.70 12.69 8.18
N GLN A 356 -18.63 13.79 8.93
CA GLN A 356 -19.49 14.95 8.70
C GLN A 356 -19.31 15.52 7.29
N TYR A 357 -18.09 15.68 6.81
CA TYR A 357 -17.83 16.23 5.48
C TYR A 357 -18.26 15.29 4.35
N LEU A 358 -18.12 13.98 4.53
CA LEU A 358 -18.67 12.98 3.61
C LEU A 358 -20.20 13.08 3.54
N ARG A 359 -20.88 13.19 4.70
CA ARG A 359 -22.34 13.40 4.76
C ARG A 359 -22.78 14.71 4.10
N ASP A 360 -22.05 15.79 4.34
CA ASP A 360 -22.30 17.08 3.68
C ASP A 360 -22.19 16.94 2.16
N MET A 361 -21.21 16.20 1.65
CA MET A 361 -21.05 15.93 0.21
C MET A 361 -22.19 15.08 -0.37
N GLU A 362 -22.63 14.05 0.35
CA GLU A 362 -23.81 13.24 -0.01
C GLU A 362 -25.08 14.10 -0.08
N ALA A 363 -25.23 15.03 0.86
CA ALA A 363 -26.35 15.97 0.94
C ALA A 363 -26.17 17.21 0.02
N ASN A 364 -25.08 17.29 -0.74
CA ASN A 364 -24.72 18.41 -1.60
C ASN A 364 -24.60 19.77 -0.86
N VAL A 365 -24.20 19.74 0.41
CA VAL A 365 -23.98 20.90 1.27
C VAL A 365 -22.51 21.34 1.18
N GLN A 366 -22.27 22.58 0.74
CA GLN A 366 -20.93 23.13 0.54
C GLN A 366 -19.99 22.18 -0.25
N PHE A 367 -20.55 21.45 -1.21
CA PHE A 367 -19.92 20.29 -1.84
C PHE A 367 -18.46 20.55 -2.28
N ASN A 368 -18.21 21.65 -2.99
CA ASN A 368 -16.87 21.97 -3.49
C ASN A 368 -15.83 22.16 -2.37
N GLU A 369 -16.21 22.81 -1.27
CA GLU A 369 -15.32 23.03 -0.12
C GLU A 369 -15.06 21.73 0.63
N ARG A 370 -16.10 20.89 0.79
CA ARG A 370 -15.97 19.58 1.42
C ARG A 370 -15.17 18.60 0.58
N ALA A 371 -15.42 18.53 -0.72
CA ALA A 371 -14.68 17.68 -1.65
C ALA A 371 -13.19 18.05 -1.72
N ARG A 372 -12.85 19.35 -1.76
CA ARG A 372 -11.45 19.83 -1.67
C ARG A 372 -10.79 19.41 -0.36
N THR A 373 -11.53 19.43 0.74
CA THR A 373 -11.00 19.03 2.04
C THR A 373 -10.82 17.52 2.12
N VAL A 374 -11.83 16.72 1.79
CA VAL A 374 -11.77 15.26 1.87
C VAL A 374 -10.76 14.69 0.87
N TYR A 375 -10.93 14.96 -0.42
CA TYR A 375 -10.09 14.34 -1.45
C TYR A 375 -8.71 15.01 -1.58
N GLY A 376 -8.60 16.31 -1.27
CA GLY A 376 -7.30 16.98 -1.25
C GLY A 376 -6.42 16.59 -0.06
N ASN A 377 -7.01 16.12 1.05
CA ASN A 377 -6.25 15.55 2.17
C ASN A 377 -6.11 14.02 2.07
N LEU A 378 -6.65 13.35 1.05
CA LEU A 378 -6.53 11.90 0.93
C LEU A 378 -5.10 11.52 0.54
N ALA A 379 -4.29 11.21 1.55
CA ALA A 379 -2.85 11.03 1.42
C ALA A 379 -2.48 9.64 0.93
N TRP A 380 -3.03 8.60 1.55
CA TRP A 380 -2.67 7.23 1.21
C TRP A 380 -3.92 6.37 1.10
N ILE A 381 -3.95 5.52 0.08
CA ILE A 381 -4.90 4.42 -0.01
C ILE A 381 -4.11 3.15 -0.20
N MET A 382 -4.45 2.15 0.59
CA MET A 382 -3.91 0.81 0.45
C MET A 382 -5.03 -0.20 0.27
N TYR A 383 -4.68 -1.30 -0.37
CA TYR A 383 -5.58 -2.43 -0.58
C TYR A 383 -5.01 -3.67 0.11
N PRO A 384 -5.16 -3.77 1.45
CA PRO A 384 -4.63 -4.89 2.21
C PRO A 384 -5.50 -6.13 2.04
N MET A 385 -4.85 -7.28 1.93
CA MET A 385 -5.48 -8.59 1.92
C MET A 385 -4.87 -9.50 2.97
N LEU A 386 -5.67 -10.41 3.52
CA LEU A 386 -5.18 -11.43 4.43
C LEU A 386 -4.27 -12.41 3.68
N THR A 387 -3.12 -12.74 4.25
CA THR A 387 -2.26 -13.79 3.69
C THR A 387 -2.96 -15.16 3.79
N PRO A 388 -3.00 -15.97 2.70
CA PRO A 388 -3.60 -17.29 2.75
C PRO A 388 -3.08 -18.15 3.90
N GLY A 389 -4.00 -18.76 4.66
CA GLY A 389 -3.68 -19.62 5.80
C GLY A 389 -3.34 -18.87 7.11
N GLN A 390 -3.29 -17.54 7.10
CA GLN A 390 -3.11 -16.75 8.32
C GLN A 390 -4.46 -16.37 8.93
N THR A 391 -4.44 -16.09 10.23
CA THR A 391 -5.60 -15.49 10.93
C THR A 391 -5.39 -13.99 11.02
N LEU A 392 -6.42 -13.23 10.64
CA LEU A 392 -6.41 -11.77 10.74
C LEU A 392 -6.12 -11.34 12.17
N ARG A 393 -5.20 -10.39 12.35
CA ARG A 393 -4.75 -9.86 13.64
C ARG A 393 -4.13 -10.90 14.60
N SER A 394 -3.50 -11.93 14.05
CA SER A 394 -2.63 -12.83 14.83
C SER A 394 -1.41 -12.11 15.42
N THR A 395 -0.94 -11.04 14.78
CA THR A 395 0.14 -10.17 15.28
C THR A 395 -0.18 -8.70 15.04
N ASP A 396 0.47 -7.83 15.80
CA ASP A 396 0.48 -6.40 15.52
C ASP A 396 1.38 -6.13 14.30
N VAL A 397 0.96 -5.18 13.45
CA VAL A 397 1.66 -4.85 12.19
C VAL A 397 1.81 -3.33 12.11
N MET A 398 2.98 -2.86 11.67
CA MET A 398 3.21 -1.45 11.37
C MET A 398 3.68 -1.30 9.92
N ILE A 399 2.92 -0.54 9.13
CA ILE A 399 3.28 -0.16 7.77
C ILE A 399 3.90 1.23 7.83
N LYS A 400 5.13 1.36 7.32
CA LYS A 400 5.90 2.59 7.30
C LYS A 400 5.94 3.16 5.89
N LEU A 401 5.24 4.26 5.65
CA LEU A 401 5.26 5.00 4.38
C LEU A 401 6.14 6.23 4.55
N ARG A 402 7.16 6.38 3.70
CA ARG A 402 8.17 7.42 3.80
C ARG A 402 8.27 8.18 2.49
N VAL A 403 8.10 9.50 2.55
CA VAL A 403 8.20 10.37 1.38
C VAL A 403 9.50 11.16 1.48
N ASN A 404 10.41 10.96 0.52
CA ASN A 404 11.56 11.84 0.37
C ASN A 404 11.10 13.14 -0.27
N LYS A 405 10.95 14.20 0.53
CA LYS A 405 10.63 15.53 0.03
C LYS A 405 11.90 16.34 -0.23
N GLU A 406 11.86 17.17 -1.28
CA GLU A 406 12.89 18.18 -1.53
C GLU A 406 12.98 19.15 -0.34
N TYR A 407 14.20 19.59 0.01
CA TYR A 407 14.47 20.53 1.10
C TYR A 407 13.79 21.89 0.82
N LYS A 408 12.55 22.06 1.27
CA LYS A 408 11.83 23.34 1.29
C LYS A 408 11.57 23.77 2.73
N ASN A 409 11.48 25.08 2.96
CA ASN A 409 11.10 25.63 4.26
C ASN A 409 9.70 25.10 4.62
N TYR A 410 9.61 24.40 5.75
CA TYR A 410 8.42 23.69 6.20
C TYR A 410 7.83 24.45 7.39
N VAL A 411 6.75 25.20 7.16
CA VAL A 411 6.09 25.95 8.23
C VAL A 411 4.94 25.11 8.78
N ALA A 412 5.24 24.08 9.58
CA ALA A 412 4.22 23.43 10.41
C ALA A 412 3.96 24.24 11.68
N THR A 413 4.87 24.20 12.65
CA THR A 413 4.67 24.86 13.95
C THR A 413 5.34 26.24 14.06
N GLY A 414 6.12 26.66 13.05
CA GLY A 414 6.94 27.88 13.10
C GLY A 414 8.18 27.77 14.00
N ASP A 415 8.32 26.68 14.74
CA ASP A 415 9.50 26.37 15.53
C ASP A 415 10.76 26.25 14.65
N ASN A 416 11.89 26.76 15.14
CA ASN A 416 13.17 26.77 14.40
C ASN A 416 13.08 27.47 13.03
N GLY A 417 12.18 28.47 12.89
CA GLY A 417 12.02 29.22 11.65
C GLY A 417 11.55 28.37 10.47
N GLY A 418 10.82 27.29 10.72
CA GLY A 418 10.33 26.37 9.69
C GLY A 418 11.40 25.42 9.13
N ARG A 419 12.52 25.24 9.83
CA ARG A 419 13.55 24.25 9.48
C ARG A 419 13.26 22.92 10.19
N PRO A 420 13.28 21.78 9.48
CA PRO A 420 13.04 20.48 10.07
C PRO A 420 13.93 20.23 11.29
N LYS A 421 13.33 19.77 12.39
CA LYS A 421 14.07 19.28 13.57
C LYS A 421 14.05 17.75 13.50
N TYR A 422 15.22 17.13 13.57
CA TYR A 422 15.31 15.69 13.84
C TYR A 422 15.40 15.49 15.35
N SER A 423 14.57 14.59 15.87
CA SER A 423 14.82 14.01 17.19
C SER A 423 15.42 12.62 16.98
N TRP A 424 16.43 12.31 17.77
CA TRP A 424 16.96 10.97 17.93
C TRP A 424 16.94 10.66 19.41
N ASN A 425 16.56 9.44 19.75
CA ASN A 425 16.52 8.98 21.12
C ASN A 425 17.64 7.95 21.32
N MET A 426 18.37 8.07 22.43
CA MET A 426 19.38 7.10 22.86
C MET A 426 18.97 6.34 24.12
N ASP A 427 17.71 6.39 24.54
CA ASP A 427 17.18 5.67 25.70
C ASP A 427 17.50 4.16 25.65
N GLU A 428 17.56 3.56 24.46
CA GLU A 428 17.91 2.14 24.30
C GLU A 428 19.41 1.85 24.48
N ILE A 429 20.28 2.85 24.32
CA ILE A 429 21.75 2.74 24.45
C ILE A 429 22.31 3.62 25.56
N MET A 430 21.45 4.17 26.41
CA MET A 430 21.87 5.00 27.54
C MET A 430 22.54 4.13 28.61
N THR A 431 23.59 4.66 29.24
CA THR A 431 24.27 4.01 30.36
C THR A 431 23.29 3.79 31.51
N LYS A 432 22.90 2.54 31.77
CA LYS A 432 22.08 2.17 32.92
C LYS A 432 22.97 2.08 34.17
N THR A 433 22.71 2.90 35.17
CA THR A 433 23.44 2.89 36.45
C THR A 433 22.78 1.93 37.44
N GLY A 434 23.56 1.24 38.28
CA GLY A 434 23.04 0.41 39.37
C GLY A 434 22.51 -0.98 38.99
N GLN A 435 22.76 -1.49 37.77
CA GLN A 435 22.41 -2.87 37.41
C GLN A 435 23.45 -3.87 37.93
N ARG A 436 23.06 -4.64 38.96
CA ARG A 436 23.94 -5.63 39.62
C ARG A 436 24.28 -6.83 38.73
N GLU A 437 23.40 -7.17 37.78
CA GLU A 437 23.61 -8.27 36.81
C GLU A 437 24.71 -7.94 35.80
N ALA A 438 24.79 -6.69 35.31
CA ALA A 438 25.84 -6.24 34.41
C ALA A 438 27.25 -6.34 35.02
N LEU A 439 27.36 -6.18 36.35
CA LEU A 439 28.63 -6.36 37.07
C LEU A 439 29.11 -7.82 37.05
N THR A 440 28.22 -8.80 36.89
CA THR A 440 28.57 -10.22 36.80
C THR A 440 29.18 -10.54 35.43
N GLU A 441 28.64 -9.98 34.35
CA GLU A 441 29.22 -10.12 33.00
C GLU A 441 30.61 -9.49 32.87
N VAL A 442 30.85 -8.37 33.58
CA VAL A 442 32.18 -7.74 33.61
C VAL A 442 33.22 -8.63 34.29
N LEU A 443 32.84 -9.44 35.29
CA LEU A 443 33.75 -10.42 35.92
C LEU A 443 34.17 -11.52 34.94
N ASP A 444 33.35 -11.87 33.94
CA ASP A 444 33.70 -12.86 32.91
C ASP A 444 34.80 -12.36 31.96
N MET A 445 34.99 -11.04 31.86
CA MET A 445 36.10 -10.47 31.08
C MET A 445 37.47 -10.70 31.73
N ILE A 446 37.52 -10.97 33.05
CA ILE A 446 38.79 -11.22 33.76
C ILE A 446 39.42 -12.50 33.19
N ASN A 447 40.67 -12.38 32.73
CA ASN A 447 41.36 -13.49 32.08
C ASN A 447 42.84 -13.55 32.48
N VAL A 448 43.51 -14.63 32.11
CA VAL A 448 44.92 -14.92 32.38
C VAL A 448 45.62 -15.13 31.05
N VAL A 449 46.68 -14.38 30.77
CA VAL A 449 47.38 -14.37 29.49
C VAL A 449 48.91 -14.44 29.69
N PRO A 450 49.62 -15.34 29.00
CA PRO A 450 49.09 -16.42 28.18
C PRO A 450 48.48 -17.53 29.04
N ASN A 451 47.47 -18.23 28.51
CA ASN A 451 46.92 -19.43 29.11
C ASN A 451 46.58 -20.44 27.99
N PRO A 452 47.34 -21.54 27.84
CA PRO A 452 48.43 -21.99 28.71
C PRO A 452 49.70 -21.14 28.60
N TYR A 453 50.46 -21.04 29.69
CA TYR A 453 51.85 -20.57 29.66
C TYR A 453 52.77 -21.76 29.33
N LEU A 454 53.52 -21.67 28.23
CA LEU A 454 54.38 -22.76 27.74
C LEU A 454 55.82 -22.26 27.57
N ALA A 455 56.62 -22.36 28.63
CA ALA A 455 58.05 -22.02 28.69
C ALA A 455 58.46 -20.58 28.35
N TYR A 456 57.58 -19.77 27.76
CA TYR A 456 57.81 -18.40 27.33
C TYR A 456 56.49 -17.60 27.26
N SER A 457 56.59 -16.28 27.45
CA SER A 457 55.55 -15.30 27.16
C SER A 457 56.12 -14.11 26.39
N GLU A 458 55.37 -13.57 25.41
CA GLU A 458 55.78 -12.35 24.67
C GLU A 458 55.99 -11.12 25.57
N TYR A 459 55.49 -11.15 26.82
CA TYR A 459 55.71 -10.07 27.79
C TYR A 459 57.08 -10.14 28.49
N GLU A 460 57.83 -11.23 28.30
CA GLU A 460 59.12 -11.46 28.92
C GLU A 460 60.24 -10.73 28.16
N LYS A 461 61.06 -9.98 28.89
CA LYS A 461 62.16 -9.18 28.30
C LYS A 461 63.52 -9.87 28.35
N SER A 462 63.65 -10.98 29.07
CA SER A 462 64.92 -11.69 29.26
C SER A 462 64.69 -13.19 29.52
N ARG A 463 65.74 -14.01 29.40
CA ARG A 463 65.65 -15.45 29.65
C ARG A 463 65.36 -15.82 31.11
N LEU A 464 65.54 -14.87 32.04
CA LEU A 464 65.30 -15.02 33.47
C LEU A 464 63.96 -14.41 33.92
N ASP A 465 63.25 -13.74 33.02
CA ASP A 465 61.93 -13.15 33.28
C ASP A 465 60.88 -14.19 32.88
N THR A 466 60.08 -14.66 33.84
CA THR A 466 58.92 -15.51 33.59
C THR A 466 57.67 -14.76 33.98
N ARG A 467 56.68 -14.65 33.08
CA ARG A 467 55.52 -13.81 33.38
C ARG A 467 54.19 -14.27 32.80
N VAL A 468 53.18 -14.22 33.65
CA VAL A 468 51.77 -14.32 33.29
C VAL A 468 51.04 -13.07 33.76
N LYS A 469 50.14 -12.54 32.95
CA LYS A 469 49.32 -11.37 33.27
C LYS A 469 47.90 -11.80 33.58
N ILE A 470 47.35 -11.27 34.66
CA ILE A 470 45.91 -11.33 34.94
C ILE A 470 45.33 -9.99 34.47
N THR A 471 44.40 -10.02 33.53
CA THR A 471 43.91 -8.84 32.79
C THR A 471 42.44 -8.55 33.07
N ASN A 472 42.03 -7.34 32.68
CA ASN A 472 40.67 -6.79 32.89
C ASN A 472 40.27 -6.72 34.37
N LEU A 473 41.25 -6.47 35.24
CA LEU A 473 41.01 -6.32 36.68
C LEU A 473 40.46 -4.93 37.00
N PRO A 474 39.45 -4.81 37.89
CA PRO A 474 38.94 -3.53 38.37
C PRO A 474 39.95 -2.83 39.28
N ASP A 475 39.72 -1.56 39.60
CA ASP A 475 40.65 -0.73 40.39
C ASP A 475 41.03 -1.36 41.74
N GLN A 476 40.06 -1.99 42.41
CA GLN A 476 40.23 -2.70 43.68
C GLN A 476 39.81 -4.17 43.58
N CYS A 477 40.74 -5.08 43.84
CA CYS A 477 40.45 -6.51 43.94
C CYS A 477 41.56 -7.27 44.70
N THR A 478 41.26 -8.49 45.14
CA THR A 478 42.25 -9.44 45.67
C THR A 478 42.38 -10.62 44.72
N VAL A 479 43.59 -10.90 44.26
CA VAL A 479 43.89 -12.10 43.47
C VAL A 479 44.62 -13.11 44.34
N ASN A 480 44.05 -14.30 44.50
CA ASN A 480 44.65 -15.44 45.17
C ASN A 480 44.97 -16.55 44.16
N ILE A 481 46.19 -17.07 44.21
CA ILE A 481 46.64 -18.14 43.33
C ILE A 481 46.82 -19.39 44.17
N PHE A 482 46.20 -20.50 43.75
CA PHE A 482 46.23 -21.78 44.41
C PHE A 482 46.76 -22.88 43.49
N THR A 483 47.34 -23.93 44.08
CA THR A 483 47.55 -25.20 43.37
C THR A 483 46.20 -25.88 43.07
N SER A 484 46.19 -26.88 42.19
CA SER A 484 45.02 -27.74 41.95
C SER A 484 44.50 -28.45 43.21
N SER A 485 45.35 -28.63 44.23
CA SER A 485 45.00 -29.18 45.55
C SER A 485 44.49 -28.13 46.55
N GLY A 486 44.36 -26.86 46.16
CA GLY A 486 43.84 -25.78 47.01
C GLY A 486 44.88 -25.13 47.94
N LYS A 487 46.17 -25.42 47.79
CA LYS A 487 47.22 -24.76 48.59
C LYS A 487 47.51 -23.37 48.04
N LEU A 488 47.50 -22.35 48.92
CA LEU A 488 47.81 -20.97 48.55
C LEU A 488 49.28 -20.85 48.11
N VAL A 489 49.47 -20.28 46.92
CA VAL A 489 50.77 -20.02 46.29
C VAL A 489 51.17 -18.57 46.54
N ARG A 490 50.28 -17.63 46.19
CA ARG A 490 50.52 -16.18 46.28
C ARG A 490 49.22 -15.40 46.33
N THR A 491 49.27 -14.21 46.93
CA THR A 491 48.18 -13.24 46.97
C THR A 491 48.66 -11.89 46.48
N PHE A 492 47.85 -11.21 45.67
CA PHE A 492 48.03 -9.83 45.25
C PHE A 492 46.84 -9.00 45.72
N LYS A 493 47.11 -7.89 46.42
CA LYS A 493 46.11 -6.87 46.73
C LYS A 493 46.28 -5.73 45.74
N LYS A 494 45.25 -5.44 44.97
CA LYS A 494 45.25 -4.38 43.96
C LYS A 494 44.40 -3.22 44.45
N ASP A 495 44.99 -2.05 44.39
CA ASP A 495 44.36 -0.75 44.66
C ASP A 495 45.01 0.28 43.74
N SER A 496 44.75 0.13 42.44
CA SER A 496 45.36 0.97 41.40
C SER A 496 44.52 0.98 40.12
N PRO A 497 44.58 2.04 39.30
CA PRO A 497 43.81 2.13 38.05
C PRO A 497 44.34 1.24 36.91
N VAL A 498 45.46 0.54 37.11
CA VAL A 498 46.05 -0.34 36.08
C VAL A 498 45.20 -1.60 35.97
N THR A 499 44.68 -1.97 34.79
CA THR A 499 43.73 -3.09 34.65
C THR A 499 44.36 -4.49 34.63
N SER A 500 45.59 -4.64 35.16
CA SER A 500 46.29 -5.93 35.17
C SER A 500 47.26 -6.09 36.35
N ILE A 501 47.60 -7.35 36.63
CA ILE A 501 48.66 -7.75 37.57
C ILE A 501 49.59 -8.74 36.88
N ASP A 502 50.89 -8.57 37.12
CA ASP A 502 51.94 -9.44 36.60
C ASP A 502 52.34 -10.46 37.67
N TRP A 503 52.14 -11.74 37.39
CA TRP A 503 52.65 -12.84 38.19
C TRP A 503 53.93 -13.39 37.56
N ASP A 504 55.02 -13.28 38.33
CA ASP A 504 56.38 -13.74 37.99
C ASP A 504 56.57 -15.27 38.06
N LEU A 505 55.49 -16.04 38.23
CA LEU A 505 55.49 -17.49 38.45
C LEU A 505 56.27 -17.96 39.70
N ASN A 506 56.43 -17.09 40.69
CA ASN A 506 56.96 -17.48 42.00
C ASN A 506 55.86 -17.56 43.06
N ASN A 507 56.08 -18.34 44.12
CA ASN A 507 55.24 -18.33 45.31
C ASN A 507 55.56 -17.12 46.23
N HIS A 508 54.85 -17.01 47.35
CA HIS A 508 55.07 -15.95 48.35
C HIS A 508 56.50 -15.90 48.94
N GLN A 509 57.27 -16.99 48.89
CA GLN A 509 58.68 -17.06 49.31
C GLN A 509 59.65 -16.80 48.15
N ARG A 510 59.16 -16.34 46.99
CA ARG A 510 59.95 -16.13 45.76
C ARG A 510 60.60 -17.41 45.20
N ILE A 511 60.00 -18.56 45.48
CA ILE A 511 60.43 -19.84 44.90
C ILE A 511 59.60 -20.09 43.63
N PRO A 512 60.23 -20.43 42.49
CA PRO A 512 59.53 -20.77 41.26
C PRO A 512 58.53 -21.90 41.48
N VAL A 513 57.35 -21.77 40.86
CA VAL A 513 56.33 -22.80 40.93
C VAL A 513 56.61 -23.95 39.96
N ALA A 514 56.13 -25.15 40.27
CA ALA A 514 56.29 -26.31 39.38
C ALA A 514 55.30 -26.26 38.20
N SER A 515 55.58 -27.02 37.14
CA SER A 515 54.63 -27.17 36.03
C SER A 515 53.34 -27.82 36.52
N GLY A 516 52.19 -27.28 36.13
CA GLY A 516 50.88 -27.79 36.54
C GLY A 516 49.74 -26.80 36.35
N VAL A 517 48.56 -27.21 36.81
CA VAL A 517 47.35 -26.37 36.81
C VAL A 517 47.28 -25.57 38.11
N TYR A 518 47.05 -24.27 37.97
CA TYR A 518 46.83 -23.32 39.05
C TYR A 518 45.43 -22.73 38.95
N LEU A 519 44.80 -22.50 40.10
CA LEU A 519 43.52 -21.82 40.22
C LEU A 519 43.78 -20.37 40.60
N ILE A 520 43.28 -19.44 39.79
CA ILE A 520 43.39 -18.00 40.03
C ILE A 520 42.01 -17.50 40.43
N HIS A 521 41.87 -17.16 41.70
CA HIS A 521 40.65 -16.63 42.30
C HIS A 521 40.78 -15.12 42.41
N VAL A 522 39.83 -14.39 41.83
CA VAL A 522 39.76 -12.94 41.89
C VAL A 522 38.50 -12.56 42.66
N ASP A 523 38.68 -11.93 43.81
CA ASP A 523 37.63 -11.40 44.65
C ASP A 523 37.54 -9.87 44.44
N VAL A 524 36.37 -9.41 44.03
CA VAL A 524 36.08 -7.99 43.78
C VAL A 524 35.08 -7.51 44.83
N PRO A 525 35.49 -6.66 45.79
CA PRO A 525 34.64 -6.21 46.88
C PRO A 525 33.31 -5.61 46.39
N GLY A 526 32.19 -6.11 46.93
CA GLY A 526 30.85 -5.62 46.62
C GLY A 526 30.26 -6.09 45.28
N VAL A 527 31.03 -6.80 44.46
CA VAL A 527 30.59 -7.30 43.15
C VAL A 527 30.45 -8.82 43.16
N GLY A 528 31.53 -9.56 43.43
CA GLY A 528 31.54 -11.02 43.40
C GLY A 528 32.94 -11.60 43.16
N GLU A 529 32.98 -12.90 42.85
CA GLU A 529 34.21 -13.67 42.71
C GLU A 529 34.31 -14.35 41.34
N ARG A 530 35.52 -14.45 40.79
CA ARG A 530 35.82 -15.18 39.54
C ARG A 530 36.95 -16.18 39.77
N VAL A 531 36.76 -17.43 39.33
CA VAL A 531 37.80 -18.46 39.37
C VAL A 531 38.22 -18.85 37.95
N LEU A 532 39.51 -18.74 37.66
CA LEU A 532 40.13 -19.11 36.40
C LEU A 532 41.08 -20.29 36.62
N LYS A 533 41.22 -21.13 35.59
CA LYS A 533 42.19 -22.22 35.57
C LYS A 533 43.30 -21.85 34.60
N SER A 534 44.54 -21.87 35.05
CA SER A 534 45.70 -21.61 34.19
C SER A 534 46.68 -22.77 34.25
N PHE A 535 47.11 -23.25 33.08
CA PHE A 535 48.16 -24.25 32.97
C PHE A 535 49.51 -23.56 32.78
N ILE A 536 50.46 -23.89 33.66
CA ILE A 536 51.80 -23.34 33.65
C ILE A 536 52.78 -24.48 33.33
N GLY A 537 53.46 -24.39 32.19
CA GLY A 537 54.59 -25.25 31.84
C GLY A 537 55.90 -24.48 32.00
N VAL A 538 56.57 -24.63 33.14
CA VAL A 538 57.88 -24.00 33.37
C VAL A 538 58.98 -24.83 32.71
N ARG A 539 59.97 -24.15 32.12
CA ARG A 539 61.22 -24.76 31.65
C ARG A 539 62.23 -24.86 32.78
N GLN A 540 63.16 -25.81 32.71
CA GLN A 540 64.34 -25.76 33.56
C GLN A 540 65.17 -24.53 33.22
N VAL A 541 65.63 -23.83 34.25
CA VAL A 541 66.51 -22.66 34.08
C VAL A 541 67.85 -23.15 33.56
N ASP A 542 68.14 -22.87 32.30
CA ASP A 542 69.44 -23.12 31.68
C ASP A 542 70.43 -22.03 32.13
N LEU A 543 71.31 -22.39 33.06
CA LEU A 543 72.34 -21.52 33.64
C LEU A 543 73.68 -21.62 32.90
N GLN A 544 73.79 -22.43 31.81
CA GLN A 544 75.07 -22.75 31.17
C GLN A 544 75.45 -21.82 30.00
N GLY A 545 74.87 -20.62 29.92
CA GLY A 545 75.23 -19.64 28.88
C GLY A 545 74.78 -18.23 29.23
N ILE A 546 75.28 -17.69 30.35
CA ILE A 546 75.16 -16.27 30.71
C ILE A 546 76.01 -15.43 29.75
#